data_AF-A0A399NUR1-F1
#
_entry.id   AF-A0A399NUR1-F1
#
_cell.length_a   1.000
_cell.length_b   1.000
_cell.length_c   1.000
_cell.angle_alpha   90.00
_cell.angle_beta   90.00
_cell.angle_gamma   90.00
#
_symmetry.space_group_name_H-M   'P 1'
#
loop_
_entity.id
_entity.type
_entity.pdbx_description
1 polymer ?
#
loop_
_entity_poly.entity_id
_entity_poly.type
_entity_poly.pdbx_seq_one_letter_code
_entity_poly.pdbx_strand_id
1 'polypeptide(L)'
;LPHLLLDATGDDARGGDLPASVRRGQRLSLEGDFDRQFRLYAPAEYERDALYLLTPDVMAALVDDAAGFDVEMVDDTLVFFRRELADFAEPAPWEATGRILDGVAARIRRRAVRYRDERVLLGDG
;
A
#
# COMPACT_ATOMS: atom_id res chain seq x y z
N LEU A 1 11.00 0.42 5.94
CA LEU A 1 9.91 1.13 5.23
C LEU A 1 8.92 1.60 6.27
N PRO A 2 8.24 2.73 6.05
CA PRO A 2 7.22 3.21 6.96
C PRO A 2 6.06 2.21 7.04
N HIS A 3 5.38 2.17 8.19
CA HIS A 3 4.14 1.41 8.30
C HIS A 3 3.02 2.15 7.59
N LEU A 4 2.57 1.65 6.44
CA LEU A 4 1.48 2.22 5.65
C LEU A 4 0.42 1.17 5.39
N LEU A 5 -0.84 1.61 5.32
CA LEU A 5 -1.95 0.78 4.88
C LEU A 5 -2.75 1.51 3.80
N LEU A 6 -2.98 0.82 2.70
CA LEU A 6 -3.87 1.26 1.63
C LEU A 6 -5.05 0.31 1.57
N ASP A 7 -6.23 0.82 1.92
CA ASP A 7 -7.51 0.11 1.96
C ASP A 7 -8.23 0.34 0.62
N ALA A 8 -8.45 -0.73 -0.16
CA ALA A 8 -9.03 -0.65 -1.49
C ALA A 8 -10.55 -0.45 -1.41
N THR A 9 -11.04 0.68 -1.91
CA THR A 9 -12.47 1.04 -1.84
C THR A 9 -13.37 0.12 -2.67
N GLY A 10 -12.81 -0.60 -3.63
CA GLY A 10 -13.52 -1.58 -4.45
C GLY A 10 -13.86 -2.88 -3.71
N ASP A 11 -13.16 -3.22 -2.62
CA ASP A 11 -13.42 -4.40 -1.77
C ASP A 11 -14.48 -4.09 -0.68
N ASP A 12 -14.98 -2.84 -0.62
CA ASP A 12 -15.94 -2.38 0.38
C ASP A 12 -17.40 -2.77 0.10
N ALA A 13 -17.70 -4.06 0.10
CA ALA A 13 -19.09 -4.46 0.34
C ALA A 13 -19.54 -4.11 1.78
N ARG A 14 -18.62 -4.07 2.77
CA ARG A 14 -18.90 -3.72 4.18
C ARG A 14 -17.62 -3.34 4.94
N GLY A 15 -17.20 -2.07 4.84
CA GLY A 15 -16.27 -1.35 5.76
C GLY A 15 -15.07 -2.12 6.31
N GLY A 16 -13.89 -1.84 5.77
CA GLY A 16 -12.60 -2.46 6.11
C GLY A 16 -12.30 -2.64 7.61
N ASP A 17 -11.91 -3.86 7.96
CA ASP A 17 -11.27 -4.21 9.24
C ASP A 17 -9.83 -3.70 9.20
N LEU A 18 -9.64 -2.44 9.55
CA LEU A 18 -8.31 -1.86 9.71
C LEU A 18 -7.52 -2.69 10.75
N PRO A 19 -6.25 -3.05 10.47
CA PRO A 19 -5.34 -3.61 11.47
C PRO A 19 -5.37 -2.77 12.75
N ALA A 20 -5.37 -3.44 13.91
CA ALA A 20 -5.48 -2.76 15.22
C ALA A 20 -4.37 -1.71 15.47
N SER A 21 -3.25 -1.81 14.76
CA SER A 21 -2.13 -0.85 14.76
C SER A 21 -2.48 0.49 14.14
N VAL A 22 -3.43 0.54 13.20
CA VAL A 22 -3.80 1.76 12.47
C VAL A 22 -5.03 2.38 13.11
N ARG A 23 -4.85 3.48 13.85
CA ARG A 23 -5.98 4.23 14.41
C ARG A 23 -6.70 4.95 13.27
N ARG A 24 -8.04 4.85 13.20
CA ARG A 24 -8.90 5.54 12.20
C ARG A 24 -8.63 7.05 12.02
N GLY A 25 -8.01 7.71 13.00
CA GLY A 25 -7.66 9.14 12.95
C GLY A 25 -6.41 9.48 12.12
N GLN A 26 -5.76 8.49 11.51
CA GLN A 26 -4.50 8.63 10.77
C GLN A 26 -4.70 8.45 9.25
N ARG A 27 -5.78 9.04 8.70
CA ARG A 27 -6.10 8.98 7.27
C ARG A 27 -5.46 10.15 6.52
N LEU A 28 -4.76 9.84 5.44
CA LEU A 28 -4.21 10.82 4.51
C LEU A 28 -5.01 10.80 3.21
N SER A 29 -5.23 11.99 2.66
CA SER A 29 -5.86 12.17 1.35
C SER A 29 -4.76 12.54 0.35
N LEU A 30 -4.74 11.85 -0.79
CA LEU A 30 -3.80 12.14 -1.86
C LEU A 30 -4.51 12.83 -3.03
N GLU A 31 -3.72 13.53 -3.84
CA GLU A 31 -4.23 14.29 -4.97
C GLU A 31 -4.83 13.42 -6.08
N GLY A 32 -5.65 14.04 -6.93
CA GLY A 32 -6.28 13.40 -8.08
C GLY A 32 -7.44 12.47 -7.66
N ASP A 33 -7.60 11.38 -8.40
CA ASP A 33 -8.67 10.41 -8.17
C ASP A 33 -8.24 9.23 -7.27
N PHE A 34 -7.06 9.31 -6.64
CA PHE A 34 -6.51 8.22 -5.83
C PHE A 34 -7.44 7.85 -4.67
N ASP A 35 -7.99 8.85 -3.99
CA ASP A 35 -8.96 8.69 -2.90
C ASP A 35 -10.27 7.99 -3.32
N ARG A 36 -10.54 7.86 -4.62
CA ARG A 36 -11.68 7.09 -5.12
C ARG A 36 -11.42 5.59 -5.09
N GLN A 37 -10.15 5.17 -5.16
CA GLN A 37 -9.72 3.78 -5.27
C GLN A 37 -9.09 3.27 -3.96
N PHE A 38 -8.43 4.14 -3.20
CA PHE A 38 -7.75 3.76 -1.96
C PHE A 38 -8.00 4.77 -0.84
N ARG A 39 -8.10 4.28 0.39
CA ARG A 39 -7.93 5.07 1.61
C ARG A 39 -6.54 4.80 2.17
N LEU A 40 -5.70 5.84 2.20
CA LEU A 40 -4.37 5.75 2.79
C LEU A 40 -4.43 6.03 4.28
N TYR A 41 -3.81 5.15 5.06
CA TYR A 41 -3.54 5.34 6.47
C TYR A 41 -2.04 5.25 6.75
N ALA A 42 -1.54 6.18 7.56
CA ALA A 42 -0.15 6.22 7.96
C ALA A 42 -0.04 6.81 9.37
N PRO A 43 0.77 6.25 10.28
CA PRO A 43 1.10 6.90 11.54
C PRO A 43 1.55 8.34 11.32
N ALA A 44 1.26 9.24 12.27
CA ALA A 44 1.48 10.68 12.12
C ALA A 44 2.96 11.02 11.84
N GLU A 45 3.86 10.20 12.38
CA GLU A 45 5.29 10.29 12.15
C GLU A 45 5.68 9.91 10.71
N TYR A 46 4.88 9.09 10.01
CA TYR A 46 5.17 8.54 8.69
C TYR A 46 4.44 9.25 7.54
N GLU A 47 3.69 10.33 7.78
CA GLU A 47 2.94 11.02 6.72
C GLU A 47 3.83 11.49 5.57
N ARG A 48 4.98 12.10 5.90
CA ARG A 48 5.95 12.55 4.89
C ARG A 48 6.59 11.38 4.14
N ASP A 49 6.86 10.29 4.84
CA ASP A 49 7.42 9.07 4.27
C ASP A 49 6.44 8.42 3.28
N ALA A 50 5.14 8.46 3.60
CA ALA A 50 4.09 8.02 2.71
C ALA A 50 4.11 8.79 1.38
N LEU A 51 4.21 10.13 1.44
CA LEU A 51 4.30 10.98 0.24
C LEU A 51 5.58 10.75 -0.57
N TYR A 52 6.69 10.41 0.09
CA TYR A 52 7.95 10.07 -0.59
C TYR A 52 7.84 8.77 -1.40
N LEU A 53 7.12 7.77 -0.86
CA LEU A 53 6.97 6.47 -1.51
C LEU A 53 5.84 6.44 -2.53
N LEU A 54 4.74 7.13 -2.27
CA LEU A 54 3.55 7.19 -3.12
C LEU A 54 3.69 8.30 -4.17
N THR A 55 4.72 8.17 -5.00
CA THR A 55 4.91 9.05 -6.14
C THR A 55 3.80 8.83 -7.19
N PRO A 56 3.54 9.80 -8.08
CA PRO A 56 2.46 9.67 -9.07
C PRO A 56 2.51 8.39 -9.91
N ASP A 57 3.70 7.90 -10.25
CA ASP A 57 3.88 6.64 -10.98
C ASP A 57 3.56 5.40 -10.13
N VAL A 58 3.75 5.45 -8.81
CA VAL A 58 3.35 4.38 -7.88
C VAL A 58 1.84 4.40 -7.67
N MET A 59 1.26 5.59 -7.47
CA MET A 59 -0.19 5.75 -7.35
C MET A 59 -0.93 5.23 -8.58
N ALA A 60 -0.45 5.56 -9.79
CA ALA A 60 -1.03 5.04 -11.03
C ALA A 60 -0.97 3.51 -11.09
N ALA A 61 0.19 2.90 -10.78
CA ALA A 61 0.32 1.45 -10.80
C ALA A 61 -0.57 0.76 -9.76
N LEU A 62 -0.76 1.36 -8.58
CA LEU A 62 -1.70 0.84 -7.58
C LEU A 62 -3.13 0.80 -8.11
N VAL A 63 -3.56 1.87 -8.79
CA VAL A 63 -4.90 1.95 -9.41
C VAL A 63 -5.04 0.96 -10.56
N ASP A 64 -4.04 0.85 -11.43
CA ASP A 64 -4.12 0.02 -12.63
C ASP A 64 -4.03 -1.48 -12.31
N ASP A 65 -3.13 -1.86 -11.38
CA ASP A 65 -2.75 -3.26 -11.16
C ASP A 65 -3.24 -3.84 -9.83
N ALA A 66 -3.61 -3.00 -8.85
CA ALA A 66 -3.89 -3.43 -7.47
C ALA A 66 -5.21 -2.90 -6.88
N ALA A 67 -6.11 -2.28 -7.66
CA ALA A 67 -7.35 -1.67 -7.15
C ALA A 67 -8.32 -2.63 -6.41
N GLY A 68 -8.13 -3.94 -6.52
CA GLY A 68 -8.90 -4.96 -5.78
C GLY A 68 -8.14 -5.60 -4.62
N PHE A 69 -7.05 -4.98 -4.17
CA PHE A 69 -6.21 -5.48 -3.09
C PHE A 69 -5.92 -4.38 -2.08
N ASP A 70 -6.13 -4.71 -0.82
CA ASP A 70 -5.51 -3.98 0.27
C ASP A 70 -4.00 -4.19 0.22
N VAL A 71 -3.27 -3.13 0.58
CA VAL A 71 -1.81 -3.13 0.58
C VAL A 71 -1.31 -2.68 1.94
N GLU A 72 -0.53 -3.53 2.59
CA GLU A 72 0.17 -3.16 3.83
C GLU A 72 1.67 -3.14 3.58
N MET A 73 2.32 -2.06 4.02
CA MET A 73 3.77 -1.92 4.02
C MET A 73 4.23 -1.88 5.45
N VAL A 74 5.12 -2.79 5.84
CA VAL A 74 5.73 -2.85 7.19
C VAL A 74 7.19 -3.22 7.02
N ASP A 75 8.10 -2.41 7.57
CA ASP A 75 9.55 -2.67 7.57
C ASP A 75 10.14 -2.96 6.19
N ASP A 76 10.40 -4.21 5.81
CA ASP A 76 10.93 -4.58 4.50
C ASP A 76 9.90 -5.34 3.64
N THR A 77 8.68 -5.48 4.16
CA THR A 77 7.64 -6.34 3.64
C THR A 77 6.51 -5.53 3.03
N LEU A 78 6.05 -5.98 1.86
CA LEU A 78 4.89 -5.45 1.17
C LEU A 78 3.89 -6.60 1.00
N VAL A 79 2.72 -6.48 1.63
CA VAL A 79 1.67 -7.48 1.62
C VAL A 79 0.52 -6.99 0.77
N PHE A 80 0.11 -7.80 -0.19
CA PHE A 80 -1.12 -7.58 -0.96
C PHE A 80 -2.13 -8.64 -0.53
N PHE A 81 -3.30 -8.22 -0.11
CA PHE A 81 -4.35 -9.10 0.32
C PHE A 81 -5.71 -8.59 -0.13
N ARG A 82 -6.68 -9.48 -0.17
CA ARG A 82 -8.06 -9.16 -0.50
C ARG A 82 -8.96 -10.11 0.26
N ARG A 83 -10.20 -9.73 0.49
CA ARG A 83 -11.12 -10.57 1.25
C ARG A 83 -11.58 -11.81 0.49
N GLU A 84 -11.78 -11.68 -0.81
CA GLU A 84 -12.28 -12.76 -1.65
C GLU A 84 -11.21 -13.81 -1.96
N LEU A 85 -11.56 -15.08 -1.69
CA LEU A 85 -10.70 -16.20 -2.03
C LEU A 85 -10.53 -16.30 -3.55
N ALA A 86 -9.27 -16.36 -3.98
CA ALA A 86 -8.93 -16.60 -5.37
C ALA A 86 -8.93 -18.11 -5.66
N ASP A 87 -9.44 -18.50 -6.83
CA ASP A 87 -9.20 -19.84 -7.36
C ASP A 87 -7.91 -19.86 -8.19
N PHE A 88 -6.81 -20.30 -7.58
CA PHE A 88 -5.51 -20.42 -8.25
C PHE A 88 -5.39 -21.65 -9.16
N ALA A 89 -6.46 -22.43 -9.34
CA ALA A 89 -6.54 -23.37 -10.45
C ALA A 89 -6.75 -22.64 -11.79
N GLU A 90 -7.32 -21.42 -11.75
CA GLU A 90 -7.51 -20.56 -12.92
C GLU A 90 -6.29 -19.66 -13.18
N PRO A 91 -6.01 -19.26 -14.44
CA PRO A 91 -4.87 -18.39 -14.75
C PRO A 91 -5.01 -16.96 -14.24
N ALA A 92 -6.24 -16.43 -14.18
CA ALA A 92 -6.48 -15.00 -13.95
C ALA A 92 -5.89 -14.47 -12.61
N PRO A 93 -5.99 -15.20 -11.47
CA PRO A 93 -5.31 -14.78 -10.24
C PRO A 93 -3.79 -14.73 -10.36
N TRP A 94 -3.18 -15.69 -11.06
CA TRP A 94 -1.72 -15.69 -11.30
C TRP A 94 -1.28 -14.50 -12.14
N GLU A 95 -2.04 -14.16 -13.18
CA GLU A 95 -1.76 -12.99 -14.01
C GLU A 95 -1.87 -11.68 -13.21
N ALA A 96 -2.86 -11.58 -12.32
CA ALA A 96 -3.00 -10.44 -11.42
C ALA A 96 -1.80 -10.32 -10.47
N THR A 97 -1.35 -11.44 -9.88
CA THR A 97 -0.12 -11.46 -9.07
C THR A 97 1.10 -11.00 -9.87
N GLY A 98 1.23 -11.45 -11.12
CA GLY A 98 2.31 -11.01 -12.01
C GLY A 98 2.30 -9.50 -12.23
N ARG A 99 1.13 -8.91 -12.55
CA ARG A 99 0.97 -7.46 -12.70
C ARG A 99 1.34 -6.69 -11.44
N ILE A 100 0.93 -7.17 -10.27
CA ILE A 100 1.30 -6.54 -8.98
C ILE A 100 2.82 -6.55 -8.77
N LEU A 101 3.47 -7.69 -9.02
CA LEU A 101 4.91 -7.84 -8.81
C LEU A 101 5.74 -6.96 -9.79
N ASP A 102 5.42 -7.01 -11.07
CA ASP A 102 6.15 -6.29 -12.11
C ASP A 102 5.77 -4.81 -12.18
N GLY A 103 4.54 -4.48 -11.77
CA GLY A 103 3.96 -3.15 -11.76
C GLY A 103 4.28 -2.40 -10.48
N VAL A 104 3.52 -2.69 -9.42
CA VAL A 104 3.51 -1.97 -8.16
C VAL A 104 4.77 -2.23 -7.35
N ALA A 105 5.07 -3.50 -7.05
CA ALA A 105 6.17 -3.86 -6.16
C ALA A 105 7.52 -3.40 -6.74
N ALA A 106 7.71 -3.52 -8.06
CA ALA A 106 8.91 -3.03 -8.73
C ALA A 106 9.09 -1.50 -8.60
N ARG A 107 8.00 -0.72 -8.64
CA ARG A 107 8.04 0.75 -8.47
C ARG A 107 8.33 1.14 -7.03
N ILE A 108 7.63 0.53 -6.07
CA ILE A 108 7.88 0.75 -4.64
C ILE A 108 9.33 0.40 -4.30
N ARG A 109 9.85 -0.75 -4.77
CA ARG A 109 11.24 -1.16 -4.55
C ARG A 109 12.24 -0.11 -5.03
N ARG A 110 12.02 0.52 -6.19
CA ARG A 110 12.91 1.58 -6.72
C ARG A 110 12.99 2.81 -5.82
N ARG A 111 11.91 3.11 -5.08
CA ARG A 111 11.88 4.20 -4.08
C ARG A 111 12.45 3.73 -2.74
N ALA A 112 12.05 2.54 -2.29
CA ALA A 112 12.48 1.90 -1.06
C ALA A 112 14.00 1.83 -0.91
N VAL A 113 14.73 1.48 -1.97
CA VAL A 113 16.21 1.40 -1.91
C VAL A 113 16.89 2.74 -1.55
N ARG A 114 16.24 3.86 -1.87
CA ARG A 114 16.72 5.22 -1.60
C ARG A 114 16.11 5.80 -0.33
N TYR A 115 15.07 5.17 0.20
CA TYR A 115 14.45 5.56 1.44
C TYR A 115 15.41 5.34 2.62
N ARG A 116 15.42 6.30 3.54
CA ARG A 116 16.17 6.24 4.80
C ARG A 116 15.24 6.73 5.89
N ASP A 117 15.01 5.89 6.88
CA ASP A 117 14.32 6.32 8.09
C ASP A 117 15.34 6.85 9.09
N GLU A 118 15.42 8.17 9.23
CA GLU A 118 16.32 8.83 10.17
C GLU A 118 16.02 8.47 11.63
N ARG A 119 14.79 8.01 11.94
CA ARG A 119 14.40 7.61 13.31
C ARG A 119 15.03 6.28 13.73
N VAL A 120 15.13 5.33 12.80
CA VAL A 120 15.79 4.04 13.04
C VAL A 120 17.30 4.24 13.21
N LEU A 121 17.89 5.19 12.47
CA LEU A 121 19.31 5.52 12.57
C LEU A 121 19.70 6.22 13.89
N LEU A 122 18.74 6.82 14.60
CA LEU A 122 18.94 7.48 15.90
C LEU A 122 18.59 6.57 17.10
N GLY A 123 18.18 5.32 16.84
CA GLY A 123 17.65 4.39 17.84
C GLY A 123 18.65 3.39 18.45
N ASP A 124 19.90 3.35 17.99
CA ASP A 124 20.97 2.54 18.59
C ASP A 124 21.96 3.45 19.33
N GLY A 125 21.71 3.69 20.62
CA GLY A 125 22.58 4.41 21.56
C GLY A 125 22.48 3.84 22.96
#